data_AF-A0A6I2W8M3-F1
#
_entry.id   AF-A0A6I2W8M3-F1
#
_cell.length_a   1.000
_cell.length_b   1.000
_cell.length_c   1.000
_cell.angle_alpha   90.00
_cell.angle_beta   90.00
_cell.angle_gamma   90.00
#
_symmetry.space_group_name_H-M   'P 1'
#
loop_
_entity.id
_entity.type
_entity.pdbx_description
1 polymer ?
#
loop_
_entity_poly.entity_id
_entity_poly.type
_entity_poly.pdbx_seq_one_letter_code
_entity_poly.pdbx_strand_id
1 'polypeptide(L)'
;MVAFFRGKLAFTLKVILLSIISALLILLALSAFGQKQYVIGIFLILVVFGANFAYLTKISIPLKFFYPGLIFLLGFVVAPIVFTLTMSTYNYKTGNYIGKTEAITQIQKLAIEPDASGSTFDIIVGKYNGTESAILASDTVKKQYFIATYKERFDLNAADLKLNQYQIATQAPNF
;
A
#
# COMPACT_ATOMS: atom_id res chain seq x y z
N MET A 1 14.91 -51.05 7.55
CA MET A 1 14.79 -50.24 6.31
C MET A 1 15.01 -48.74 6.60
N VAL A 2 16.19 -48.33 7.11
CA VAL A 2 16.48 -46.90 7.49
C VAL A 2 17.88 -46.44 7.00
N ALA A 3 18.58 -47.23 6.18
CA ALA A 3 19.95 -46.93 5.79
C ALA A 3 20.09 -46.08 4.50
N PHE A 4 18.99 -45.73 3.82
CA PHE A 4 19.05 -45.03 2.53
C PHE A 4 19.44 -43.54 2.65
N PHE A 5 19.31 -42.95 3.85
CA PHE A 5 19.51 -41.52 4.12
C PHE A 5 20.83 -41.19 4.84
N ARG A 6 21.92 -41.94 4.59
CA ARG A 6 23.24 -41.62 5.15
C ARG A 6 24.28 -41.51 4.03
N GLY A 7 24.81 -40.31 3.81
CA GLY A 7 25.86 -40.04 2.83
C GLY A 7 25.72 -38.71 2.10
N LYS A 8 26.33 -38.61 0.90
CA LYS A 8 26.34 -37.41 0.05
C LYS A 8 24.93 -36.95 -0.37
N LEU A 9 24.01 -37.88 -0.61
CA LEU A 9 22.63 -37.59 -1.01
C LEU A 9 21.85 -36.78 0.04
N ALA A 10 21.95 -37.17 1.32
CA ALA A 10 21.28 -36.45 2.41
C ALA A 10 21.85 -35.03 2.59
N PHE A 11 23.16 -34.86 2.36
CA PHE A 11 23.80 -33.55 2.38
C PHE A 11 23.33 -32.68 1.21
N THR A 12 23.29 -33.21 -0.02
CA THR A 12 22.80 -32.48 -1.19
C THR A 12 21.35 -32.05 -1.01
N LEU A 13 20.48 -32.95 -0.54
CA LEU A 13 19.06 -32.63 -0.30
C LEU A 13 18.91 -31.51 0.74
N LYS A 14 19.67 -31.56 1.83
CA LYS A 14 19.70 -30.50 2.84
C LYS A 14 20.12 -29.16 2.26
N VAL A 15 21.15 -29.12 1.43
CA VAL A 15 21.61 -27.86 0.79
C VAL A 15 20.54 -27.34 -0.16
N ILE A 16 19.93 -28.20 -0.98
CA ILE A 16 18.85 -27.80 -1.89
C ILE A 16 17.68 -27.17 -1.12
N LEU A 17 17.19 -27.83 -0.07
CA LEU A 17 16.09 -27.29 0.75
C LEU A 17 16.48 -25.95 1.39
N LEU A 18 17.68 -25.87 1.97
CA LEU A 18 18.15 -24.66 2.63
C LEU A 18 18.31 -23.49 1.64
N SER A 19 18.79 -23.77 0.43
CA SER A 19 18.91 -22.77 -0.64
C SER A 19 17.56 -22.29 -1.14
N ILE A 20 16.56 -23.17 -1.29
CA ILE A 20 15.19 -22.78 -1.65
C ILE A 20 14.59 -21.86 -0.59
N ILE A 21 14.71 -22.25 0.69
CA ILE A 21 14.21 -21.43 1.80
C ILE A 21 14.94 -20.08 1.83
N SER A 22 16.27 -20.09 1.68
CA SER A 22 17.06 -18.85 1.66
C SER A 22 16.67 -17.95 0.50
N ALA A 23 16.47 -18.49 -0.70
CA ALA A 23 16.04 -17.73 -1.88
C ALA A 23 14.67 -17.08 -1.66
N LEU A 24 13.72 -17.82 -1.07
CA LEU A 24 12.40 -17.30 -0.72
C LEU A 24 12.49 -16.16 0.29
N LEU A 25 13.28 -16.33 1.36
CA LEU A 25 13.47 -15.29 2.38
C LEU A 25 14.18 -14.04 1.83
N ILE A 26 15.15 -14.21 0.93
CA ILE A 26 15.82 -13.09 0.25
C ILE A 26 14.83 -12.33 -0.65
N LEU A 27 13.98 -13.04 -1.39
CA LEU A 27 12.93 -12.42 -2.20
C LEU A 27 11.99 -11.58 -1.32
N LEU A 28 11.55 -12.13 -0.19
CA LEU A 28 10.73 -11.39 0.77
C LEU A 28 11.48 -10.17 1.35
N ALA A 29 12.78 -10.30 1.63
CA ALA A 29 13.60 -9.19 2.09
C ALA A 29 13.66 -8.07 1.04
N LEU A 30 13.91 -8.40 -0.23
CA LEU A 30 13.91 -7.44 -1.34
C LEU A 30 12.55 -6.75 -1.51
N SER A 31 11.45 -7.50 -1.39
CA SER A 31 10.10 -6.93 -1.40
C SER A 31 9.88 -5.94 -0.25
N ALA A 32 10.36 -6.26 0.95
CA ALA A 32 10.28 -5.36 2.10
C ALA A 32 11.08 -4.06 1.88
N PHE A 33 12.27 -4.15 1.29
CA PHE A 33 13.05 -2.97 0.90
C PHE A 33 12.33 -2.12 -0.15
N GLY A 34 11.69 -2.75 -1.14
CA GLY A 34 10.88 -2.06 -2.15
C GLY A 34 9.68 -1.29 -1.56
N GLN A 35 9.10 -1.81 -0.49
CA GLN A 35 8.01 -1.17 0.26
C GLN A 35 8.50 -0.19 1.36
N LYS A 36 9.80 0.13 1.41
CA LYS A 36 10.44 0.97 2.44
C LYS A 36 10.30 0.43 3.88
N GLN A 37 10.06 -0.87 4.03
CA GLN A 37 9.98 -1.57 5.32
C GLN A 37 11.35 -2.13 5.72
N TYR A 38 12.31 -1.24 5.99
CA TYR A 38 13.72 -1.59 6.22
C TYR A 38 13.92 -2.53 7.41
N VAL A 39 13.16 -2.38 8.50
CA VAL A 39 13.28 -3.20 9.71
C VAL A 39 12.99 -4.67 9.39
N ILE A 40 11.93 -4.93 8.63
CA ILE A 40 11.54 -6.29 8.22
C ILE A 40 12.58 -6.87 7.25
N GLY A 41 13.06 -6.07 6.30
CA GLY A 41 14.11 -6.49 5.37
C GLY A 41 15.40 -6.92 6.07
N ILE A 42 15.88 -6.12 7.03
CA ILE A 42 17.07 -6.42 7.83
C ILE A 42 16.86 -7.69 8.66
N PHE A 43 15.70 -7.82 9.31
CA PHE A 43 15.37 -9.02 10.09
C PHE A 43 15.42 -10.29 9.22
N LEU A 44 14.82 -10.27 8.03
CA LEU A 44 14.84 -11.42 7.13
C LEU A 44 16.26 -11.77 6.66
N ILE A 45 17.10 -10.77 6.40
CA ILE A 45 18.53 -11.00 6.08
C ILE A 45 19.24 -11.70 7.24
N LEU A 46 19.05 -11.23 8.48
CA LEU A 46 19.62 -11.88 9.66
C LEU A 46 19.13 -13.33 9.82
N VAL A 47 17.86 -13.60 9.52
CA VAL A 47 17.29 -14.95 9.52
C VAL A 47 17.94 -15.83 8.45
N VAL A 48 18.22 -15.30 7.26
CA VAL A 48 18.93 -16.06 6.21
C VAL A 48 20.36 -16.39 6.63
N PHE A 49 21.10 -15.40 7.15
CA PHE A 49 22.46 -15.62 7.65
C PHE A 49 22.49 -16.62 8.80
N GLY A 50 21.61 -16.47 9.78
CA GLY A 50 21.50 -17.39 10.91
C GLY A 50 21.11 -18.80 10.48
N ALA A 51 20.23 -18.96 9.47
CA ALA A 51 19.83 -20.27 8.97
C ALA A 51 20.99 -20.97 8.29
N ASN A 52 21.70 -20.27 7.40
CA ASN A 52 22.87 -20.80 6.72
C ASN A 52 23.98 -21.15 7.71
N PHE A 53 24.22 -20.28 8.70
CA PHE A 53 25.19 -20.54 9.76
C PHE A 53 24.80 -21.75 10.62
N ALA A 54 23.55 -21.82 11.09
CA ALA A 54 23.07 -22.90 11.97
C ALA A 54 23.05 -24.25 11.26
N TYR A 55 22.58 -24.30 10.01
CA TYR A 55 22.41 -25.57 9.30
C TYR A 55 23.66 -26.03 8.55
N LEU A 56 24.47 -25.15 7.93
CA LEU A 56 25.68 -25.59 7.21
C LEU A 56 26.84 -25.91 8.16
N THR A 57 26.93 -25.23 9.29
CA THR A 57 28.06 -25.39 10.21
C THR A 57 27.91 -26.62 11.11
N LYS A 58 29.04 -27.18 11.54
CA LYS A 58 29.10 -28.33 12.47
C LYS A 58 29.18 -27.92 13.96
N ILE A 59 29.23 -26.62 14.25
CA ILE A 59 29.57 -26.08 15.58
C ILE A 59 28.58 -26.51 16.67
N SER A 60 27.27 -26.43 16.43
CA SER A 60 26.27 -26.72 17.46
C SER A 60 25.10 -27.52 16.91
N ILE A 61 24.89 -28.70 17.49
CA ILE A 61 23.69 -29.51 17.27
C ILE A 61 22.47 -28.87 17.94
N PRO A 62 22.53 -28.39 19.21
CA PRO A 62 21.40 -27.71 19.85
C PRO A 62 20.83 -26.55 19.03
N LEU A 63 21.71 -25.72 18.45
CA LEU A 63 21.27 -24.54 17.70
C LEU A 63 20.28 -24.88 16.59
N LYS A 64 20.39 -26.03 15.92
CA LYS A 64 19.47 -26.44 14.83
C LYS A 64 18.04 -26.69 15.30
N PHE A 65 17.87 -27.06 16.57
CA PHE A 65 16.56 -27.28 17.20
C PHE A 65 15.98 -25.99 17.77
N PHE A 66 16.84 -25.13 18.36
CA PHE A 66 16.41 -23.85 18.90
C PHE A 66 16.16 -22.79 17.83
N TYR A 67 16.88 -22.83 16.71
CA TYR A 67 16.85 -21.80 15.67
C TYR A 67 15.43 -21.42 15.20
N PRO A 68 14.55 -22.35 14.81
CA PRO A 68 13.19 -21.99 14.42
C PRO A 68 12.46 -21.26 15.56
N GLY A 69 12.52 -21.79 16.78
CA GLY A 69 11.88 -21.16 17.95
C GLY A 69 12.45 -19.78 18.26
N LEU A 70 13.76 -19.57 18.08
CA LEU A 70 14.43 -18.31 18.32
C LEU A 70 13.97 -17.22 17.33
N ILE A 71 13.78 -17.58 16.05
CA ILE A 71 13.25 -16.64 15.05
C ILE A 71 11.84 -16.19 15.45
N PHE A 72 10.96 -17.12 15.82
CA PHE A 72 9.59 -16.79 16.24
C PHE A 72 9.58 -15.98 17.53
N LEU A 73 10.42 -16.30 18.49
CA LEU A 73 10.57 -15.54 19.73
C LEU A 73 10.99 -14.09 19.44
N LEU A 74 12.00 -13.89 18.57
CA LEU A 74 12.45 -12.56 18.20
C LEU A 74 11.38 -11.78 17.45
N GLY A 75 10.70 -12.41 16.49
CA GLY A 75 9.71 -11.75 15.63
C GLY A 75 8.38 -11.45 16.33
N PHE A 76 7.91 -12.32 17.23
CA PHE A 76 6.57 -12.23 17.80
C PHE A 76 6.52 -11.90 19.29
N VAL A 77 7.65 -11.95 19.99
CA VAL A 77 7.70 -11.58 21.42
C VAL A 77 8.60 -10.38 21.62
N VAL A 78 9.86 -10.48 21.21
CA VAL A 78 10.84 -9.40 21.44
C VAL A 78 10.51 -8.16 20.62
N ALA A 79 10.16 -8.31 19.34
CA ALA A 79 9.83 -7.17 18.49
C ALA A 79 8.63 -6.35 19.01
N PRO A 80 7.48 -6.94 19.42
CA PRO A 80 6.40 -6.18 20.06
C PRO A 80 6.78 -5.47 21.36
N ILE A 81 7.64 -6.09 22.19
CA ILE A 81 8.13 -5.46 23.43
C ILE A 81 8.95 -4.21 23.09
N VAL A 82 9.90 -4.34 22.15
CA VAL A 82 10.72 -3.20 21.69
C VAL A 82 9.85 -2.13 21.06
N PHE A 83 8.88 -2.50 20.23
CA PHE A 83 7.93 -1.57 19.62
C PHE A 83 7.12 -0.79 20.67
N THR A 84 6.63 -1.47 21.71
CA THR A 84 5.89 -0.82 22.79
C THR A 84 6.78 0.14 23.56
N LEU A 85 8.02 -0.28 23.86
CA LEU A 85 9.00 0.56 24.54
C LEU A 85 9.33 1.81 23.71
N THR A 86 9.58 1.67 22.40
CA THR A 86 9.86 2.83 21.54
C THR A 86 8.64 3.74 21.45
N MET A 87 7.44 3.18 21.26
CA MET A 87 6.19 3.97 21.20
C MET A 87 5.88 4.71 22.50
N SER A 88 6.32 4.19 23.66
CA SER A 88 6.16 4.90 24.94
C SER A 88 6.94 6.22 25.01
N THR A 89 7.95 6.41 24.17
CA THR A 89 8.69 7.67 24.05
C THR A 89 7.99 8.71 23.18
N TYR A 90 6.97 8.31 22.41
CA TYR A 90 6.20 9.20 21.55
C TYR A 90 4.88 9.62 22.20
N ASN A 91 4.37 10.78 21.80
CA ASN A 91 3.04 11.25 22.19
C ASN A 91 1.93 10.60 21.33
N TYR A 92 1.92 9.27 21.23
CA TYR A 92 0.97 8.53 20.39
C TYR A 92 -0.40 8.43 21.08
N LYS A 93 -1.40 9.18 20.59
CA LYS A 93 -2.78 9.22 21.13
C LYS A 93 -3.77 9.60 20.03
N THR A 94 -5.07 9.47 20.32
CA THR A 94 -6.13 9.97 19.43
C THR A 94 -5.89 11.44 19.09
N GLY A 95 -5.89 11.78 17.79
CA GLY A 95 -5.52 13.11 17.29
C GLY A 95 -4.03 13.35 17.05
N ASN A 96 -3.14 12.42 17.43
CA ASN A 96 -1.70 12.49 17.16
C ASN A 96 -1.13 11.08 16.85
N TYR A 97 -1.59 10.51 15.74
CA TYR A 97 -1.24 9.14 15.31
C TYR A 97 -0.65 9.07 13.90
N ILE A 98 -0.51 10.20 13.21
CA ILE A 98 0.06 10.31 11.85
C ILE A 98 1.32 11.17 11.87
N GLY A 99 2.17 10.98 10.86
CA GLY A 99 3.38 11.78 10.70
C GLY A 99 3.08 13.21 10.25
N LYS A 100 4.02 14.13 10.47
CA LYS A 100 3.90 15.55 10.06
C LYS A 100 3.56 15.70 8.57
N THR A 101 4.23 14.96 7.68
CA THR A 101 4.03 15.05 6.23
C THR A 101 2.62 14.61 5.82
N GLU A 102 2.11 13.54 6.45
CA GLU A 102 0.75 13.04 6.22
C GLU A 102 -0.28 14.03 6.77
N ALA A 103 -0.04 14.59 7.95
CA ALA A 103 -0.88 15.61 8.55
C ALA A 103 -1.00 16.86 7.65
N ILE A 104 0.12 17.36 7.10
CA ILE A 104 0.11 18.49 6.16
C ILE A 104 -0.72 18.15 4.93
N THR A 105 -0.50 16.97 4.34
CA THR A 105 -1.24 16.53 3.15
C THR A 105 -2.75 16.45 3.44
N GLN A 106 -3.12 15.97 4.62
CA GLN A 106 -4.51 15.86 5.02
C GLN A 106 -5.15 17.22 5.30
N ILE A 107 -4.42 18.14 5.95
CA ILE A 107 -4.85 19.53 6.14
C ILE A 107 -5.06 20.19 4.77
N GLN A 108 -4.13 20.04 3.83
CA GLN A 108 -4.27 20.59 2.47
C GLN A 108 -5.49 20.05 1.72
N LYS A 109 -5.83 18.76 1.90
CA LYS A 109 -7.03 18.15 1.32
C LYS A 109 -8.33 18.70 1.93
N LEU A 110 -8.30 19.07 3.21
CA LEU A 110 -9.46 19.59 3.94
C LEU A 110 -9.57 21.11 3.88
N ALA A 111 -8.46 21.81 3.64
CA ALA A 111 -8.39 23.25 3.45
C ALA A 111 -8.91 23.59 2.05
N ILE A 112 -10.22 23.53 1.90
CA ILE A 112 -10.93 23.97 0.70
C ILE A 112 -11.11 25.48 0.82
N GLU A 113 -10.46 26.24 -0.07
CA GLU A 113 -10.74 27.66 -0.25
C GLU A 113 -11.61 27.83 -1.50
N PRO A 114 -12.68 28.65 -1.45
CA PRO A 114 -13.40 29.03 -2.65
C PRO A 114 -12.42 29.66 -3.65
N ASP A 115 -12.55 29.36 -4.93
CA ASP A 115 -11.71 30.03 -5.91
C ASP A 115 -12.02 31.54 -5.92
N ALA A 116 -11.07 32.35 -6.36
CA ALA A 116 -11.23 33.80 -6.40
C ALA A 116 -12.43 34.27 -7.26
N SER A 117 -12.92 33.43 -8.17
CA SER A 117 -14.11 33.73 -8.98
C SER A 117 -15.41 33.27 -8.31
N GLY A 118 -15.36 32.54 -7.19
CA GLY A 118 -16.51 31.93 -6.54
C GLY A 118 -17.31 31.00 -7.47
N SER A 119 -16.62 30.25 -8.33
CA SER A 119 -17.23 29.33 -9.30
C SER A 119 -18.06 28.27 -8.57
N THR A 120 -19.37 28.34 -8.77
CA THR A 120 -20.34 27.35 -8.31
C THR A 120 -20.79 26.49 -9.48
N PHE A 121 -20.83 25.19 -9.28
CA PHE A 121 -21.30 24.24 -10.29
C PHE A 121 -22.58 23.56 -9.84
N ASP A 122 -23.61 23.64 -10.67
CA ASP A 122 -24.80 22.79 -10.56
C ASP A 122 -24.51 21.44 -11.23
N ILE A 123 -24.65 20.36 -10.47
CA ILE A 123 -24.24 19.03 -10.90
C ILE A 123 -25.46 18.12 -11.06
N ILE A 124 -25.57 17.49 -12.23
CA ILE A 124 -26.51 16.39 -12.47
C ILE A 124 -25.72 15.11 -12.65
N VAL A 125 -26.15 14.03 -11.98
CA VAL A 125 -25.53 12.72 -12.07
C VAL A 125 -26.25 11.89 -13.13
N GLY A 126 -25.50 11.27 -14.04
CA GLY A 126 -26.04 10.50 -15.15
C GLY A 126 -25.06 9.45 -15.66
N LYS A 127 -25.20 9.07 -16.94
CA LYS A 127 -24.30 8.12 -17.58
C LYS A 127 -23.82 8.63 -18.93
N TYR A 128 -22.51 8.70 -19.11
CA TYR A 128 -21.92 8.95 -20.40
C TYR A 128 -22.02 7.71 -21.30
N ASN A 129 -22.53 7.87 -22.53
CA ASN A 129 -22.80 6.79 -23.49
C ASN A 129 -23.63 5.63 -22.89
N GLY A 130 -24.51 5.92 -21.92
CA GLY A 130 -25.39 4.95 -21.27
C GLY A 130 -24.69 3.91 -20.36
N THR A 131 -23.36 3.92 -20.27
CA THR A 131 -22.58 2.84 -19.64
C THR A 131 -21.68 3.35 -18.52
N GLU A 132 -21.02 4.48 -18.70
CA GLU A 132 -20.06 5.03 -17.73
C GLU A 132 -20.73 6.05 -16.81
N SER A 133 -20.55 5.95 -15.50
CA SER A 133 -21.04 6.97 -14.57
C SER A 133 -20.35 8.31 -14.84
N ALA A 134 -21.15 9.35 -15.05
CA ALA A 134 -20.67 10.67 -15.38
C ALA A 134 -21.47 11.74 -14.65
N ILE A 135 -20.88 12.93 -14.52
CA ILE A 135 -21.57 14.12 -14.03
C ILE A 135 -21.62 15.17 -15.13
N LEU A 136 -22.75 15.86 -15.24
CA LEU A 136 -22.92 17.05 -16.06
C LEU A 136 -22.88 18.25 -15.13
N ALA A 137 -21.81 19.04 -15.22
CA ALA A 137 -21.60 20.23 -14.41
C ALA A 137 -21.92 21.49 -15.24
N SER A 138 -22.68 22.40 -14.63
CA SER A 138 -23.07 23.69 -15.21
C SER A 138 -22.58 24.84 -14.33
N ASP A 139 -21.75 25.72 -14.87
CA ASP A 139 -21.44 27.02 -14.27
C ASP A 139 -22.38 28.07 -14.88
N THR A 140 -23.38 28.47 -14.11
CA THR A 140 -24.41 29.44 -14.53
C THR A 140 -23.88 30.87 -14.62
N VAL A 141 -22.77 31.18 -13.95
CA VAL A 141 -22.15 32.51 -13.92
C VAL A 141 -21.27 32.70 -15.16
N LYS A 142 -20.39 31.74 -15.43
CA LYS A 142 -19.45 31.78 -16.57
C LYS A 142 -20.06 31.18 -17.86
N LYS A 143 -21.25 30.59 -17.79
CA LYS A 143 -21.91 29.85 -18.88
C LYS A 143 -21.04 28.75 -19.46
N GLN A 144 -20.34 28.04 -18.59
CA GLN A 144 -19.48 26.91 -18.95
C GLN A 144 -20.14 25.60 -18.56
N TYR A 145 -20.04 24.61 -19.43
CA TYR A 145 -20.68 23.31 -19.25
C TYR A 145 -19.69 22.21 -19.61
N PHE A 146 -19.66 21.15 -18.82
CA PHE A 146 -18.79 20.00 -19.11
C PHE A 146 -19.35 18.71 -18.54
N ILE A 147 -19.04 17.60 -19.21
CA ILE A 147 -19.23 16.26 -18.66
C ILE A 147 -17.90 15.81 -18.05
N ALA A 148 -17.93 15.32 -16.83
CA ALA A 148 -16.78 14.66 -16.22
C ALA A 148 -17.09 13.18 -15.93
N THR A 149 -16.26 12.30 -16.46
CA THR A 149 -16.21 10.88 -16.09
C THR A 149 -15.07 10.67 -15.09
N TYR A 150 -14.87 9.43 -14.64
CA TYR A 150 -13.74 9.09 -13.78
C TYR A 150 -12.38 9.28 -14.45
N LYS A 151 -12.33 9.28 -15.79
CA LYS A 151 -11.10 9.29 -16.57
C LYS A 151 -10.87 10.59 -17.31
N GLU A 152 -11.94 11.21 -17.81
CA GLU A 152 -11.83 12.32 -18.75
C GLU A 152 -12.88 13.41 -18.47
N ARG A 153 -12.56 14.62 -18.89
CA ARG A 153 -13.46 15.78 -18.89
C ARG A 153 -13.69 16.22 -20.33
N PHE A 154 -14.95 16.39 -20.70
CA PHE A 154 -15.40 16.88 -22.00
C PHE A 154 -16.07 18.23 -21.83
N ASP A 155 -15.45 19.29 -22.33
CA ASP A 155 -16.08 20.61 -22.36
C ASP A 155 -17.17 20.64 -23.45
N LEU A 156 -18.32 21.25 -23.12
CA LEU A 156 -19.51 21.28 -23.95
C LEU A 156 -19.84 22.71 -24.35
N ASN A 157 -20.32 22.87 -25.59
CA ASN A 157 -20.83 24.15 -26.06
C ASN A 157 -22.31 24.31 -25.66
N ALA A 158 -22.69 25.49 -25.19
CA ALA A 158 -24.07 25.81 -24.82
C ALA A 158 -25.10 25.57 -25.95
N ALA A 159 -24.67 25.65 -27.22
CA ALA A 159 -25.52 25.41 -28.38
C ALA A 159 -26.05 23.97 -28.48
N ASP A 160 -25.32 23.00 -27.94
CA ASP A 160 -25.63 21.57 -28.06
C ASP A 160 -26.40 21.02 -26.83
N LEU A 161 -26.74 21.89 -25.88
CA LEU A 161 -27.29 21.53 -24.57
C LEU A 161 -28.75 21.97 -24.44
N LYS A 162 -29.54 21.13 -23.76
CA LYS A 162 -30.85 21.57 -23.27
C LYS A 162 -30.71 22.16 -21.88
N LEU A 163 -30.81 23.47 -21.81
CA LEU A 163 -30.78 24.24 -20.57
C LEU A 163 -32.19 24.38 -19.99
N ASN A 164 -32.32 24.29 -18.68
CA ASN A 164 -33.57 24.62 -17.99
C ASN A 164 -33.71 26.14 -17.78
N GLN A 165 -34.81 26.57 -17.15
CA GLN A 165 -35.09 27.98 -16.83
C GLN A 165 -34.04 28.67 -15.94
N TYR A 166 -33.18 27.89 -15.29
CA TYR A 166 -32.08 28.37 -14.44
C TYR A 166 -30.71 28.30 -15.15
N GLN A 167 -30.70 28.05 -16.47
CA GLN A 167 -29.49 27.89 -17.28
C GLN A 167 -28.62 26.70 -16.86
N ILE A 168 -29.20 25.69 -16.21
CA ILE A 168 -28.52 24.44 -15.86
C ILE A 168 -28.74 23.46 -17.01
N ALA A 169 -27.67 22.83 -17.50
CA ALA A 169 -27.77 21.81 -18.53
C ALA A 169 -28.39 20.54 -17.95
N THR A 170 -29.50 20.11 -18.56
CA THR A 170 -30.26 18.91 -18.16
C THR A 170 -30.07 17.74 -19.10
N GLN A 171 -29.73 18.02 -20.37
CA GLN A 171 -29.38 17.01 -21.37
C GLN A 171 -28.20 17.52 -22.20
N ALA A 172 -27.27 16.63 -22.47
CA ALA A 172 -26.10 16.87 -23.32
C ALA A 172 -25.91 15.69 -24.28
N PRO A 173 -25.24 15.88 -25.42
CA PRO A 173 -24.90 14.77 -26.30
C PRO A 173 -24.13 13.71 -25.50
N ASN A 174 -24.58 12.46 -25.61
CA ASN A 174 -23.99 11.31 -24.92
C ASN A 174 -24.13 11.30 -23.38
N PHE A 175 -25.01 12.11 -22.77
CA PHE A 175 -25.30 12.11 -21.32
C PHE A 175 -26.75 11.72 -21.00
#